data_AF-R4M586-F1
#
_entry.id   AF-R4M586-F1
#
_cell.length_a   1.000
_cell.length_b   1.000
_cell.length_c   1.000
_cell.angle_alpha   90.00
_cell.angle_beta   90.00
_cell.angle_gamma   90.00
#
_symmetry.space_group_name_H-M   'P 1'
#
loop_
_entity.id
_entity.type
_entity.pdbx_description
1 polymer ?
#
loop_
_entity_poly.entity_id
_entity_poly.type
_entity_poly.pdbx_seq_one_letter_code
_entity_poly.pdbx_strand_id
1 'polypeptide(L)'
;MGKLAIRRITDATNAIDPLSAIKSRLAGYGAGDTDLAWSRITYWRALLTSAVDQPRHEPIESALVSGLKTEPALDVLAGWLASRIEGPVRRAVGELKVELVRNSETIVLSRPQEGITATLTRTGKPDALVPLARRVTGECLAEDLRRLDPDEIYCAALEGIKKVQYR
;
A
#
# COMPACT_ATOMS: atom_id res chain seq x y z
N MET A 1 -2.50 35.62 9.08
CA MET A 1 -1.70 34.76 9.98
C MET A 1 -1.31 33.49 9.24
N GLY A 2 -0.36 33.57 8.30
CA GLY A 2 0.08 32.43 7.51
C GLY A 2 1.16 31.64 8.25
N LYS A 3 0.77 30.61 9.02
CA LYS A 3 1.74 29.62 9.47
C LYS A 3 2.08 28.76 8.26
N LEU A 4 3.27 28.96 7.69
CA LEU A 4 3.92 27.94 6.86
C LEU A 4 4.05 26.70 7.74
N ALA A 5 3.07 25.79 7.67
CA ALA A 5 3.17 24.49 8.30
C ALA A 5 4.38 23.80 7.65
N ILE A 6 5.44 23.61 8.42
CA ILE A 6 6.63 22.89 7.98
C ILE A 6 6.20 21.44 7.83
N ARG A 7 5.81 21.08 6.61
CA ARG A 7 5.43 19.72 6.25
C ARG A 7 6.66 18.83 6.31
N ARG A 8 6.53 17.66 6.93
CA ARG A 8 7.61 16.67 6.97
C ARG A 8 7.35 15.56 5.95
N ILE A 9 8.30 15.39 5.03
CA ILE A 9 8.35 14.23 4.15
C ILE A 9 9.45 13.30 4.70
N THR A 10 9.09 12.08 5.05
CA THR A 10 10.02 11.08 5.59
C THR A 10 10.22 9.91 4.64
N ASP A 11 11.24 9.08 4.90
CA ASP A 11 11.43 7.81 4.19
C ASP A 11 11.76 6.69 5.18
N ALA A 12 10.80 5.81 5.44
CA ALA A 12 11.00 4.65 6.32
C ALA A 12 11.87 3.55 5.68
N THR A 13 12.06 3.53 4.35
CA THR A 13 12.74 2.44 3.65
C THR A 13 14.20 2.29 4.03
N ASN A 14 14.88 3.39 4.36
CA ASN A 14 16.30 3.38 4.72
C ASN A 14 16.55 3.36 6.24
N ALA A 15 15.50 3.17 7.05
CA ALA A 15 15.64 3.06 8.50
C ALA A 15 16.26 1.70 8.89
N ILE A 16 16.94 1.67 10.04
CA ILE A 16 17.50 0.42 10.60
C ILE A 16 16.40 -0.62 10.84
N ASP A 17 15.24 -0.18 11.34
CA ASP A 17 14.02 -0.97 11.45
C ASP A 17 12.88 -0.26 10.70
N PRO A 18 12.66 -0.59 9.40
CA PRO A 18 11.66 0.06 8.57
C PRO A 18 10.23 -0.09 9.10
N LEU A 19 9.90 -1.23 9.71
CA LEU A 19 8.57 -1.50 10.24
C LEU A 19 8.28 -0.64 11.47
N SER A 20 9.23 -0.57 12.40
CA SER A 20 9.11 0.31 13.56
C SER A 20 9.10 1.78 13.14
N ALA A 21 9.91 2.16 12.15
CA ALA A 21 9.93 3.51 11.61
C ALA A 21 8.57 3.93 11.02
N ILE A 22 7.94 3.08 10.19
CA ILE A 22 6.64 3.41 9.60
C ILE A 22 5.50 3.41 10.64
N LYS A 23 5.52 2.49 11.61
CA LYS A 23 4.56 2.48 12.73
C LYS A 23 4.66 3.74 13.59
N SER A 24 5.87 4.28 13.77
CA SER A 24 6.08 5.51 14.56
C SER A 24 5.45 6.76 13.94
N ARG A 25 5.18 6.76 12.62
CA ARG A 25 4.65 7.93 11.90
C ARG A 25 3.29 8.38 12.42
N LEU A 26 2.44 7.45 12.85
CA LEU A 26 1.12 7.78 13.36
C LEU A 26 1.18 8.62 14.64
N ALA A 27 2.08 8.29 15.57
CA ALA A 27 2.19 8.98 16.85
C ALA A 27 2.66 10.44 16.70
N GLY A 28 3.45 10.72 15.65
CA GLY A 28 3.95 12.04 15.33
C GLY A 28 3.25 12.68 14.13
N TYR A 29 2.10 12.18 13.69
CA TYR A 29 1.45 12.63 12.46
C TYR A 29 0.88 14.05 12.64
N GLY A 30 1.40 14.99 11.85
CA GLY A 30 0.80 16.31 11.64
C GLY A 30 0.03 16.36 10.31
N ALA A 31 -0.95 17.25 10.22
CA ALA A 31 -1.65 17.51 8.96
C ALA A 31 -0.65 17.87 7.84
N GLY A 32 -0.66 17.08 6.76
CA GLY A 32 0.26 17.21 5.63
C GLY A 32 1.50 16.32 5.70
N ASP A 33 1.84 15.71 6.83
CA ASP A 33 2.97 14.78 6.89
C ASP A 33 2.78 13.57 5.97
N THR A 34 3.83 13.17 5.26
CA THR A 34 3.84 11.99 4.41
C THR A 34 5.13 11.20 4.55
N ASP A 35 5.08 9.91 4.22
CA ASP A 35 6.27 9.07 4.06
C ASP A 35 6.30 8.55 2.62
N LEU A 36 7.47 8.54 1.99
CA LEU A 36 7.64 8.08 0.61
C LEU A 36 7.18 6.62 0.41
N ALA A 37 7.12 5.81 1.48
CA ALA A 37 6.48 4.49 1.45
C ALA A 37 5.04 4.53 0.92
N TRP A 38 4.31 5.62 1.14
CA TRP A 38 2.94 5.81 0.65
C TRP A 38 2.87 6.06 -0.84
N SER A 39 3.70 6.97 -1.35
CA SER A 39 3.75 7.29 -2.78
C SER A 39 4.30 6.09 -3.58
N ARG A 40 5.20 5.28 -3.00
CA ARG A 40 5.70 4.04 -3.64
C ARG A 40 4.60 3.04 -4.02
N ILE A 41 3.48 3.03 -3.31
CA ILE A 41 2.36 2.09 -3.57
C ILE A 41 1.20 2.71 -4.34
N THR A 42 1.31 3.94 -4.86
CA THR A 42 0.23 4.59 -5.61
C THR A 42 -0.28 3.73 -6.78
N TYR A 43 0.61 3.12 -7.57
CA TYR A 43 0.19 2.25 -8.67
C TYR A 43 -0.36 0.89 -8.22
N TRP A 44 0.17 0.33 -7.13
CA TRP A 44 -0.40 -0.88 -6.50
C TRP A 44 -1.85 -0.63 -6.07
N ARG A 45 -2.10 0.47 -5.36
CA ARG A 45 -3.45 0.85 -4.94
C ARG A 45 -4.38 1.06 -6.13
N ALA A 46 -3.94 1.77 -7.16
CA ALA A 46 -4.74 2.03 -8.35
C ALA A 46 -5.16 0.73 -9.07
N LEU A 47 -4.22 -0.22 -9.25
CA LEU A 47 -4.51 -1.51 -9.88
C LEU A 47 -5.45 -2.37 -9.04
N LEU A 48 -5.25 -2.40 -7.71
CA LEU A 48 -6.13 -3.15 -6.82
C LEU A 48 -7.55 -2.57 -6.82
N THR A 49 -7.70 -1.25 -6.73
CA THR A 49 -8.99 -0.56 -6.85
C THR A 49 -9.66 -0.90 -8.18
N SER A 50 -8.95 -0.78 -9.31
CA SER A 50 -9.47 -1.11 -10.63
C SER A 50 -9.88 -2.59 -10.76
N ALA A 51 -9.14 -3.51 -10.14
CA ALA A 51 -9.47 -4.92 -10.14
C ALA A 51 -10.77 -5.22 -9.37
N VAL A 52 -11.00 -4.55 -8.24
CA VAL A 52 -12.18 -4.75 -7.39
C VAL A 52 -13.43 -4.04 -7.90
N ASP A 53 -13.27 -2.97 -8.70
CA ASP A 53 -14.36 -2.21 -9.33
C ASP A 53 -15.06 -2.98 -10.46
N GLN A 54 -14.54 -4.14 -10.87
CA GLN A 54 -15.22 -4.99 -11.84
C GLN A 54 -16.39 -5.74 -11.18
N PRO A 55 -17.55 -5.93 -11.87
CA PRO A 55 -18.64 -6.78 -11.39
C PRO A 55 -18.12 -8.20 -11.07
N ARG A 56 -18.60 -8.91 -10.04
CA ARG A 56 -19.65 -8.67 -9.05
C ARG A 56 -19.06 -7.94 -7.83
N HIS A 57 -19.73 -6.91 -7.32
CA HIS A 57 -19.21 -6.08 -6.21
C HIS A 57 -19.35 -6.76 -4.84
N GLU A 58 -18.74 -7.93 -4.71
CA GLU A 58 -18.72 -8.71 -3.47
C GLU A 58 -17.71 -8.12 -2.47
N PRO A 59 -18.01 -8.18 -1.16
CA PRO A 59 -17.08 -7.75 -0.13
C PRO A 59 -15.81 -8.59 -0.16
N ILE A 60 -14.68 -7.96 0.18
CA ILE A 60 -13.41 -8.67 0.34
C ILE A 60 -13.41 -9.28 1.74
N GLU A 61 -13.35 -10.61 1.81
CA GLU A 61 -13.39 -11.38 3.06
C GLU A 61 -12.04 -11.44 3.76
N SER A 62 -10.94 -11.38 3.01
CA SER A 62 -9.59 -11.25 3.58
C SER A 62 -8.58 -10.76 2.55
N ALA A 63 -7.44 -10.26 3.03
CA ALA A 63 -6.32 -9.90 2.18
C ALA A 63 -4.98 -10.41 2.73
N LEU A 64 -4.06 -10.69 1.80
CA LEU A 64 -2.66 -10.99 2.08
C LEU A 64 -1.79 -10.00 1.30
N VAL A 65 -0.84 -9.36 2.00
CA VAL A 65 0.25 -8.58 1.40
C VAL A 65 1.57 -9.29 1.68
N SER A 66 2.20 -9.77 0.62
CA SER A 66 3.46 -10.51 0.68
C SER A 66 4.58 -9.76 -0.05
N GLY A 67 5.82 -9.97 0.41
CA GLY A 67 7.03 -9.35 -0.13
C GLY A 67 8.10 -9.21 0.95
N LEU A 68 9.19 -8.50 0.64
CA LEU A 68 10.34 -8.38 1.55
C LEU A 68 9.98 -7.80 2.92
N LYS A 69 10.54 -8.37 3.99
CA LYS A 69 10.34 -7.90 5.38
C LYS A 69 10.76 -6.44 5.57
N THR A 70 11.75 -5.99 4.82
CA THR A 70 12.37 -4.66 4.90
C THR A 70 11.67 -3.61 4.05
N GLU A 71 10.50 -3.92 3.48
CA GLU A 71 9.78 -3.01 2.57
C GLU A 71 8.56 -2.37 3.24
N PRO A 72 8.71 -1.19 3.88
CA PRO A 72 7.63 -0.55 4.65
C PRO A 72 6.47 -0.08 3.75
N ALA A 73 6.70 0.07 2.45
CA ALA A 73 5.66 0.33 1.47
C ALA A 73 4.57 -0.76 1.51
N LEU A 74 4.95 -2.02 1.73
CA LEU A 74 4.01 -3.15 1.86
C LEU A 74 3.27 -3.14 3.20
N ASP A 75 3.88 -2.60 4.26
CA ASP A 75 3.21 -2.40 5.54
C ASP A 75 2.13 -1.32 5.44
N VAL A 76 2.43 -0.21 4.76
CA VAL A 76 1.42 0.83 4.48
C VAL A 76 0.32 0.30 3.55
N LEU A 77 0.66 -0.55 2.57
CA LEU A 77 -0.34 -1.17 1.69
C LEU A 77 -1.28 -2.09 2.47
N ALA A 78 -0.74 -2.91 3.37
CA ALA A 78 -1.53 -3.75 4.27
C ALA A 78 -2.41 -2.91 5.20
N GLY A 79 -1.86 -1.83 5.77
CA GLY A 79 -2.62 -0.89 6.60
C GLY A 79 -3.75 -0.21 5.84
N TRP A 80 -3.50 0.21 4.59
CA TRP A 80 -4.54 0.76 3.72
C TRP A 80 -5.65 -0.26 3.47
N LEU A 81 -5.33 -1.51 3.10
CA LEU A 81 -6.34 -2.55 2.94
C LEU A 81 -7.13 -2.78 4.23
N ALA A 82 -6.46 -2.81 5.38
CA ALA A 82 -7.10 -3.00 6.69
C ALA A 82 -7.99 -1.81 7.13
N SER A 83 -7.84 -0.66 6.48
CA SER A 83 -8.75 0.49 6.63
C SER A 83 -9.97 0.43 5.70
N ARG A 84 -9.94 -0.44 4.68
CA ARG A 84 -10.94 -0.51 3.61
C ARG A 84 -11.79 -1.78 3.62
N ILE A 85 -11.34 -2.84 4.28
CA ILE A 85 -12.05 -4.12 4.36
C ILE A 85 -12.37 -4.47 5.81
N GLU A 86 -13.47 -5.19 6.03
CA GLU A 86 -13.86 -5.69 7.36
C GLU A 86 -13.08 -6.95 7.75
N GLY A 87 -12.62 -7.72 6.74
CA GLY A 87 -11.89 -8.96 6.92
C GLY A 87 -10.45 -8.81 7.43
N PRO A 88 -9.80 -9.91 7.85
CA PRO A 88 -8.41 -9.88 8.29
C PRO A 88 -7.46 -9.56 7.14
N VAL A 89 -6.51 -8.67 7.41
CA VAL A 89 -5.36 -8.41 6.53
C VAL A 89 -4.09 -8.99 7.14
N ARG A 90 -3.37 -9.79 6.36
CA ARG A 90 -2.12 -10.43 6.77
C ARG A 90 -0.92 -9.85 6.02
N ARG A 91 0.19 -9.65 6.72
CA ARG A 91 1.50 -9.29 6.15
C ARG A 91 2.44 -10.49 6.32
N ALA A 92 3.02 -10.98 5.23
CA ALA A 92 3.91 -12.15 5.25
C ALA A 92 5.20 -11.92 4.43
N VAL A 93 6.30 -12.57 4.83
CA VAL A 93 7.54 -12.54 4.04
C VAL A 93 7.48 -13.58 2.93
N GLY A 94 7.76 -13.18 1.69
CA GLY A 94 7.70 -14.08 0.54
C GLY A 94 7.75 -13.34 -0.79
N GLU A 95 7.15 -13.93 -1.81
CA GLU A 95 7.00 -13.32 -3.14
C GLU A 95 6.21 -12.01 -3.05
N LEU A 96 6.56 -11.04 -3.91
CA LEU A 96 5.88 -9.75 -3.96
C LEU A 96 4.51 -9.90 -4.63
N LYS A 97 3.47 -9.97 -3.80
CA LYS A 97 2.08 -10.09 -4.24
C LYS A 97 1.08 -9.51 -3.24
N VAL A 98 -0.07 -9.15 -3.76
CA VAL A 98 -1.29 -8.89 -2.98
C VAL A 98 -2.35 -9.88 -3.45
N GLU A 99 -3.02 -10.51 -2.49
CA GLU A 99 -4.12 -11.43 -2.74
C GLU A 99 -5.35 -10.94 -1.98
N LEU A 100 -6.46 -10.80 -2.70
CA LEU A 100 -7.76 -10.40 -2.17
C LEU A 100 -8.74 -11.55 -2.39
N VAL A 101 -9.34 -12.03 -1.31
CA VAL A 101 -10.29 -13.14 -1.35
C VAL A 101 -11.70 -12.59 -1.21
N ARG A 102 -12.58 -12.96 -2.14
CA ARG A 102 -14.04 -12.78 -2.11
C ARG A 102 -14.70 -14.15 -2.05
N ASN A 103 -15.99 -14.18 -1.73
CA ASN A 103 -16.76 -15.43 -1.69
C ASN A 103 -16.68 -16.21 -3.02
N SER A 104 -16.76 -15.52 -4.16
CA SER A 104 -16.77 -16.18 -5.49
C SER A 104 -15.42 -16.20 -6.21
N GLU A 105 -14.43 -15.43 -5.78
CA GLU A 105 -13.17 -15.29 -6.51
C GLU A 105 -11.98 -14.91 -5.64
N THR A 106 -10.79 -15.21 -6.14
CA THR A 106 -9.53 -14.67 -5.62
C THR A 106 -8.91 -13.80 -6.70
N ILE A 107 -8.48 -12.60 -6.29
CA ILE A 107 -7.75 -11.64 -7.12
C ILE A 107 -6.32 -11.60 -6.62
N VAL A 108 -5.35 -11.88 -7.50
CA VAL A 108 -3.92 -11.81 -7.17
C VAL A 108 -3.25 -10.80 -8.08
N LEU A 109 -2.60 -9.80 -7.50
CA LEU A 109 -1.66 -8.91 -8.20
C LEU A 109 -0.25 -9.26 -7.73
N SER A 110 0.59 -9.79 -8.62
CA SER A 110 1.96 -10.18 -8.30
C SER A 110 2.95 -9.52 -9.24
N ARG A 111 4.17 -9.28 -8.77
CA ARG A 111 5.26 -8.74 -9.59
C ARG A 111 6.56 -9.35 -9.11
N PRO A 112 7.47 -9.80 -9.99
CA PRO A 112 8.83 -10.10 -9.58
C PRO A 112 9.44 -8.88 -8.86
N GLN A 113 10.27 -9.12 -7.84
CA GLN A 113 10.78 -8.04 -6.98
C GLN A 113 11.44 -6.91 -7.79
N GLU A 114 12.30 -7.29 -8.74
CA GLU A 114 13.01 -6.40 -9.66
C GLU A 114 12.34 -6.30 -11.05
N GLY A 115 11.12 -6.85 -11.18
CA GLY A 115 10.35 -6.80 -12.42
C GLY A 115 9.61 -5.47 -12.60
N ILE A 116 9.31 -5.13 -13.85
CA ILE A 116 8.51 -3.94 -14.22
C ILE A 116 7.09 -4.28 -14.67
N THR A 117 6.80 -5.56 -14.87
CA THR A 117 5.49 -6.07 -15.30
C THR A 117 4.91 -6.91 -14.18
N ALA A 118 3.67 -6.58 -13.79
CA ALA A 118 2.89 -7.36 -12.86
C ALA A 118 1.89 -8.25 -13.61
N THR A 119 1.54 -9.35 -12.96
CA THR A 119 0.47 -10.26 -13.39
C THR A 119 -0.74 -10.05 -12.49
N LEU A 120 -1.89 -9.78 -13.10
CA LEU A 120 -3.19 -9.76 -12.45
C LEU A 120 -3.94 -11.05 -12.81
N THR A 121 -4.12 -11.92 -11.83
CA THR A 121 -4.86 -13.18 -11.95
C THR A 121 -6.20 -13.06 -11.26
N ARG A 122 -7.25 -13.62 -11.87
CA ARG A 122 -8.59 -13.76 -11.27
C ARG A 122 -9.15 -15.14 -11.54
N THR A 123 -9.88 -15.69 -10.57
CA THR A 123 -10.55 -16.99 -10.74
C THR A 123 -11.39 -17.03 -12.02
N GLY A 124 -11.11 -18.00 -12.90
CA GLY A 124 -11.87 -18.21 -14.13
C GLY A 124 -11.65 -17.16 -15.23
N LYS A 125 -10.67 -16.26 -15.11
CA LYS A 125 -10.29 -15.31 -16.16
C LYS A 125 -8.83 -15.53 -16.58
N PRO A 126 -8.47 -15.23 -17.84
CA PRO A 126 -7.08 -15.20 -18.25
C PRO A 126 -6.28 -14.16 -17.46
N ASP A 127 -5.00 -14.44 -17.27
CA ASP A 127 -4.06 -13.50 -16.67
C ASP A 127 -3.93 -12.23 -17.53
N ALA A 128 -3.87 -11.08 -16.87
CA ALA A 128 -3.57 -9.81 -17.50
C ALA A 128 -2.18 -9.33 -17.07
N LEU A 129 -1.37 -8.90 -18.03
CA LEU A 129 -0.08 -8.28 -17.77
C LEU A 129 -0.24 -6.77 -17.73
N VAL A 130 0.24 -6.14 -16.66
CA VAL A 130 0.12 -4.69 -16.46
C VAL A 130 1.47 -4.08 -16.08
N PRO A 131 1.83 -2.89 -16.61
CA PRO A 131 3.02 -2.17 -16.15
C PRO A 131 2.89 -1.81 -14.67
N LEU A 132 3.90 -2.16 -13.88
CA LEU A 132 3.98 -1.85 -12.47
C LEU A 132 5.44 -1.66 -12.06
N ALA A 133 6.15 -0.77 -12.76
CA ALA A 133 7.53 -0.45 -12.43
C ALA A 133 7.68 0.09 -11.00
N ARG A 134 8.82 -0.22 -10.37
CA ARG A 134 9.17 0.38 -9.08
C ARG A 134 9.34 1.89 -9.25
N ARG A 135 8.69 2.65 -8.37
CA ARG A 135 8.83 4.11 -8.37
C ARG A 135 10.14 4.52 -7.71
N VAL A 136 10.87 5.43 -8.37
CA VAL A 136 12.12 5.97 -7.81
C VAL A 136 11.82 7.07 -6.80
N THR A 137 12.75 7.32 -5.87
CA THR A 137 12.59 8.31 -4.79
C THR A 137 12.21 9.70 -5.31
N GLY A 138 12.81 10.14 -6.43
CA GLY A 138 12.51 11.43 -7.05
C GLY A 138 11.06 11.57 -7.52
N GLU A 139 10.47 10.51 -8.09
CA GLU A 139 9.06 10.50 -8.51
C GLU A 139 8.12 10.55 -7.31
N CYS A 140 8.44 9.80 -6.25
CA CYS A 140 7.66 9.77 -5.01
C CYS A 140 7.67 11.14 -4.34
N LEU A 141 8.86 11.77 -4.26
CA LEU A 141 9.01 13.11 -3.72
C LEU A 141 8.25 14.15 -4.55
N ALA A 142 8.34 14.08 -5.88
CA ALA A 142 7.61 15.00 -6.75
C ALA A 142 6.09 14.87 -6.62
N GLU A 143 5.57 13.65 -6.43
CA GLU A 143 4.15 13.41 -6.13
C GLU A 143 3.74 14.06 -4.80
N ASP A 144 4.51 13.80 -3.74
CA ASP A 144 4.20 14.33 -2.43
C ASP A 144 4.22 15.86 -2.43
N LEU A 145 5.21 16.49 -3.07
CA LEU A 145 5.34 17.95 -3.18
C LEU A 145 4.18 18.60 -3.94
N ARG A 146 3.57 17.92 -4.93
CA ARG A 146 2.42 18.45 -5.67
C ARG A 146 1.14 18.51 -4.83
N ARG A 147 1.05 17.71 -3.77
CA ARG A 147 -0.15 17.63 -2.96
C ARG A 147 0.00 18.47 -1.69
N LEU A 148 -0.81 19.50 -1.53
CA LEU A 148 -0.68 20.45 -0.43
C LEU A 148 -1.60 20.14 0.75
N ASP A 149 -2.71 19.45 0.50
CA ASP A 149 -3.71 19.15 1.52
C ASP A 149 -3.39 17.88 2.33
N PRO A 150 -3.93 17.76 3.56
CA PRO A 150 -3.81 16.56 4.37
C PRO A 150 -4.32 15.32 3.64
N ASP A 151 -3.63 14.20 3.82
CA ASP A 151 -4.05 12.92 3.29
C ASP A 151 -4.70 12.05 4.36
N GLU A 152 -6.02 12.15 4.44
CA GLU A 152 -6.81 11.34 5.34
C GLU A 152 -6.71 9.84 5.02
N ILE A 153 -6.47 9.47 3.76
CA ILE A 153 -6.32 8.07 3.36
C ILE A 153 -4.98 7.51 3.85
N TYR A 154 -3.92 8.30 3.79
CA TYR A 154 -2.63 7.92 4.38
C TYR A 154 -2.74 7.78 5.91
N CYS A 155 -3.39 8.73 6.58
CA CYS A 155 -3.62 8.64 8.02
C CYS A 155 -4.38 7.34 8.38
N ALA A 156 -5.48 7.05 7.69
CA ALA A 156 -6.25 5.82 7.87
C ALA A 156 -5.42 4.56 7.57
N ALA A 157 -4.51 4.61 6.59
CA ALA A 157 -3.59 3.50 6.31
C ALA A 157 -2.62 3.28 7.48
N LEU A 158 -2.05 4.35 8.06
CA LEU A 158 -1.19 4.26 9.25
C LEU A 158 -1.94 3.69 10.46
N GLU A 159 -3.18 4.10 10.68
CA GLU A 159 -4.04 3.52 11.72
C GLU A 159 -4.31 2.03 11.46
N GLY A 160 -4.60 1.69 10.20
CA GLY A 160 -4.86 0.33 9.75
C GLY A 160 -3.68 -0.62 9.99
N ILE A 161 -2.43 -0.15 10.02
CA ILE A 161 -1.25 -0.98 10.33
C ILE A 161 -1.43 -1.70 11.68
N LYS A 162 -2.10 -1.10 12.66
CA LYS A 162 -2.36 -1.72 13.97
C LYS A 162 -3.27 -2.95 13.90
N LYS A 163 -4.07 -3.07 12.84
CA LYS A 163 -5.01 -4.17 12.59
C LYS A 163 -4.39 -5.29 11.75
N VAL A 164 -3.19 -5.08 11.20
CA VAL A 164 -2.50 -6.05 10.34
C VAL A 164 -1.92 -7.19 11.17
N GLN A 165 -2.18 -8.43 10.72
CA GLN A 165 -1.61 -9.64 11.30
C GLN A 165 -0.26 -9.93 10.64
N TYR A 166 0.82 -9.83 11.39
CA TYR A 166 2.17 -10.15 10.92
C TYR A 166 2.46 -11.64 11.13
N ARG A 167 2.92 -12.33 10.09
CA ARG A 167 3.33 -13.74 10.13
C ARG A 167 4.72 -13.93 9.54
#